data_AF-A0A1Z8YKP6-F1
#
_entry.id   AF-A0A1Z8YKP6-F1
#
_cell.length_a   1.000
_cell.length_b   1.000
_cell.length_c   1.000
_cell.angle_alpha   90.00
_cell.angle_beta   90.00
_cell.angle_gamma   90.00
#
_symmetry.space_group_name_H-M   'P 1'
#
loop_
_entity.id
_entity.type
_entity.pdbx_description
1 polymer ?
#
loop_
_entity_poly.entity_id
_entity_poly.type
_entity_poly.pdbx_seq_one_letter_code
_entity_poly.pdbx_strand_id
1 'polypeptide(L)'
;MLLGLTFLATAAKPASAQFGDQAGFTEVFRPDFYRRDMQLYADYLRLEEWQRPIVEILLDDYQVSFDLGTKECRDRMSRLKDELQADPENAMKIALRPIRQWEAEKRELKRLLIADIQGQLSPLQIQRWPSLERAMRREKELPQGNLPGESMNIFVAIQELDLTPADEQAIDPILLEYEIAIDQALARRRETMDKYQEVLKDAMISKDTDSGLNALRKIGVMRSEVCAHHMQVIDELISVLPEESSISFRRSVLASGFPTVFEETRVDRLLVSVRKLKDLTPDQADQIDAIEARYEIDLATANVLLIDAYKAYGAEIPILEAKRAIARRNKETVRIQKLPDAIIALQDEKNQMVEDYRQQILGVLNKEQAAVVPMSMNNVRQNQNRATPSSRSNIGGKRSKPGQPSGPTIDLPPSGKGGVDRQQKPARELPVGGNTLPQSQNPTQ
;
A
#
# COMPACT_ATOMS: atom_id res chain seq x y z
N MET A 1 -5.29 7.30 29.56
CA MET A 1 -5.43 5.98 28.91
C MET A 1 -4.30 5.86 27.90
N LEU A 2 -3.47 4.80 27.99
CA LEU A 2 -2.30 4.60 27.12
C LEU A 2 -2.73 4.17 25.72
N LEU A 3 -2.37 4.95 24.70
CA LEU A 3 -2.42 4.53 23.29
C LEU A 3 -1.06 3.93 22.90
N GLY A 4 -1.07 2.63 22.55
CA GLY A 4 0.09 1.93 21.99
C GLY A 4 0.10 2.04 20.47
N LEU A 5 0.99 2.88 19.94
CA LEU A 5 1.27 2.96 18.50
C LEU A 5 2.11 1.75 18.08
N THR A 6 1.55 0.89 17.22
CA THR A 6 2.24 -0.29 16.69
C THR A 6 2.94 0.09 15.37
N PHE A 7 4.26 0.23 15.39
CA PHE A 7 5.07 0.46 14.19
C PHE A 7 5.15 -0.82 13.35
N LEU A 8 4.49 -0.84 12.20
CA LEU A 8 4.73 -1.85 11.16
C LEU A 8 6.00 -1.47 10.39
N ALA A 9 7.09 -2.16 10.67
CA ALA A 9 8.33 -2.07 9.90
C ALA A 9 8.10 -2.62 8.47
N THR A 10 8.16 -1.75 7.46
CA THR A 10 8.15 -2.11 6.05
C THR A 10 9.50 -2.69 5.65
N ALA A 11 9.68 -4.00 5.85
CA ALA A 11 10.84 -4.71 5.31
C ALA A 11 10.79 -4.65 3.77
N ALA A 12 11.81 -4.03 3.16
CA ALA A 12 11.97 -4.00 1.71
C ALA A 12 12.03 -5.44 1.18
N LYS A 13 11.01 -5.84 0.41
CA LYS A 13 10.93 -7.17 -0.20
C LYS A 13 12.11 -7.38 -1.18
N PRO A 14 12.67 -8.59 -1.29
CA PRO A 14 13.73 -8.89 -2.25
C PRO A 14 13.24 -8.71 -3.70
N ALA A 15 14.14 -8.31 -4.60
CA ALA A 15 13.84 -7.92 -5.98
C ALA A 15 13.14 -9.01 -6.82
N SER A 16 13.24 -10.29 -6.45
CA SER A 16 12.49 -11.39 -7.07
C SER A 16 11.01 -11.42 -6.71
N ALA A 17 10.63 -10.96 -5.52
CA ALA A 17 9.23 -10.81 -5.11
C ALA A 17 8.57 -9.58 -5.78
N GLN A 18 9.36 -8.55 -6.09
CA GLN A 18 8.90 -7.35 -6.79
C GLN A 18 8.54 -7.64 -8.26
N PHE A 19 9.20 -8.62 -8.89
CA PHE A 19 8.90 -9.06 -10.26
C PHE A 19 7.59 -9.88 -10.35
N GLY A 20 7.30 -10.73 -9.35
CA GLY A 20 6.04 -11.48 -9.28
C GLY A 20 4.82 -10.59 -9.08
N ASP A 21 4.95 -9.56 -8.22
CA ASP A 21 3.92 -8.53 -8.02
C ASP A 21 3.74 -7.65 -9.28
N GLN A 22 4.81 -7.31 -10.02
CA GLN A 22 4.71 -6.50 -11.25
C GLN A 22 4.20 -7.26 -12.48
N ALA A 23 4.42 -8.58 -12.56
CA ALA A 23 3.98 -9.37 -13.71
C ALA A 23 2.51 -9.82 -13.61
N GLY A 24 1.76 -9.38 -12.59
CA GLY A 24 0.33 -9.70 -12.39
C GLY A 24 0.06 -11.12 -11.89
N PHE A 25 1.11 -11.91 -11.63
CA PHE A 25 0.96 -13.30 -11.18
C PHE A 25 0.32 -13.40 -9.80
N THR A 26 0.66 -12.48 -8.90
CA THR A 26 0.10 -12.47 -7.55
C THR A 26 -1.42 -12.25 -7.58
N GLU A 27 -1.94 -11.44 -8.51
CA GLU A 27 -3.38 -11.15 -8.63
C GLU A 27 -4.21 -12.35 -9.06
N VAL A 28 -3.67 -13.21 -9.91
CA VAL A 28 -4.35 -14.43 -10.37
C VAL A 28 -4.61 -15.40 -9.21
N PHE A 29 -3.75 -15.40 -8.19
CA PHE A 29 -3.87 -16.24 -7.00
C PHE A 29 -4.47 -15.53 -5.78
N ARG A 30 -4.95 -14.29 -5.96
CA ARG A 30 -5.76 -13.58 -4.96
C ARG A 30 -7.25 -13.79 -5.29
N PRO A 31 -8.09 -14.15 -4.32
CA PRO A 31 -9.53 -14.24 -4.55
C PRO A 31 -10.10 -12.85 -4.84
N ASP A 32 -11.13 -12.80 -5.67
CA ASP A 32 -11.81 -11.55 -5.97
C ASP A 32 -12.69 -11.10 -4.81
N PHE A 33 -13.13 -12.00 -3.95
CA PHE A 33 -13.96 -11.69 -2.78
C PHE A 33 -13.45 -12.45 -1.57
N TYR A 34 -13.56 -11.83 -0.40
CA TYR A 34 -13.21 -12.45 0.87
C TYR A 34 -14.42 -12.48 1.79
N ARG A 35 -14.44 -13.42 2.75
CA ARG A 35 -15.47 -13.44 3.80
C ARG A 35 -15.57 -12.12 4.58
N ARG A 36 -14.43 -11.43 4.78
CA ARG A 36 -14.40 -10.09 5.43
C ARG A 36 -15.19 -9.03 4.66
N ASP A 37 -15.42 -9.23 3.37
CA ASP A 37 -16.21 -8.31 2.54
C ASP A 37 -17.71 -8.39 2.88
N MET A 38 -18.15 -9.37 3.68
CA MET A 38 -19.54 -9.53 4.11
C MET A 38 -20.11 -8.26 4.75
N GLN A 39 -19.29 -7.53 5.51
CA GLN A 39 -19.71 -6.26 6.11
C GLN A 39 -20.04 -5.21 5.04
N LEU A 40 -19.22 -5.11 3.98
CA LEU A 40 -19.49 -4.21 2.85
C LEU A 40 -20.79 -4.58 2.13
N TYR A 41 -21.03 -5.88 1.88
CA TYR A 41 -22.31 -6.34 1.33
C TYR A 41 -23.49 -5.95 2.22
N ALA A 42 -23.40 -6.20 3.53
CA ALA A 42 -24.46 -5.89 4.48
C ALA A 42 -24.79 -4.39 4.51
N ASP A 43 -23.77 -3.53 4.53
CA ASP A 43 -23.93 -2.09 4.68
C ASP A 43 -24.45 -1.43 3.41
N TYR A 44 -23.84 -1.74 2.25
CA TYR A 44 -24.18 -1.10 0.99
C TYR A 44 -25.49 -1.63 0.39
N LEU A 45 -25.75 -2.94 0.50
CA LEU A 45 -27.00 -3.52 0.00
C LEU A 45 -28.13 -3.45 1.03
N ARG A 46 -27.85 -3.06 2.28
CA ARG A 46 -28.81 -3.10 3.39
C ARG A 46 -29.45 -4.49 3.50
N LEU A 47 -28.59 -5.50 3.65
CA LEU A 47 -29.05 -6.90 3.75
C LEU A 47 -29.89 -7.10 5.01
N GLU A 48 -31.04 -7.75 4.83
CA GLU A 48 -31.91 -8.18 5.91
C GLU A 48 -31.24 -9.29 6.74
N GLU A 49 -31.68 -9.47 7.98
CA GLU A 49 -31.05 -10.42 8.92
C GLU A 49 -30.99 -11.85 8.36
N TRP A 50 -32.01 -12.27 7.61
CA TRP A 50 -32.06 -13.60 7.00
C TRP A 50 -31.21 -13.74 5.74
N GLN A 51 -30.94 -12.64 5.01
CA GLN A 51 -30.10 -12.67 3.81
C GLN A 51 -28.61 -12.81 4.16
N ARG A 52 -28.19 -12.26 5.31
CA ARG A 52 -26.80 -12.28 5.76
C ARG A 52 -26.18 -13.69 5.80
N PRO A 53 -26.76 -14.69 6.48
CA PRO A 53 -26.19 -16.04 6.51
C PRO A 53 -26.16 -16.69 5.12
N ILE A 54 -27.10 -16.36 4.22
CA ILE A 54 -27.10 -16.90 2.86
C ILE A 54 -25.91 -16.35 2.06
N VAL A 55 -25.72 -15.02 2.07
CA VAL A 55 -24.59 -14.38 1.39
C VAL A 55 -23.26 -14.84 1.97
N GLU A 56 -23.17 -15.04 3.29
CA GLU A 56 -21.98 -15.58 3.94
C GLU A 56 -21.64 -16.99 3.45
N ILE A 57 -22.63 -17.88 3.33
CA ILE A 57 -22.44 -19.23 2.77
C ILE A 57 -21.97 -19.15 1.32
N LEU A 58 -22.56 -18.28 0.49
CA LEU A 58 -22.13 -18.10 -0.91
C LEU A 58 -20.67 -17.63 -1.01
N LEU A 59 -20.24 -16.72 -0.11
CA LEU A 59 -18.85 -16.28 -0.04
C LEU A 59 -17.90 -17.40 0.42
N ASP A 60 -18.32 -18.22 1.38
CA ASP A 60 -17.56 -19.38 1.84
C ASP A 60 -17.42 -20.44 0.72
N ASP A 61 -18.50 -20.75 0.00
CA ASP A 61 -18.50 -21.69 -1.12
C ASP A 61 -17.60 -21.21 -2.27
N TYR A 62 -17.64 -19.91 -2.57
CA TYR A 62 -16.71 -19.29 -3.51
C TYR A 62 -15.26 -19.44 -3.05
N GLN A 63 -14.96 -19.20 -1.78
CA GLN A 63 -13.60 -19.30 -1.24
C GLN A 63 -13.08 -20.74 -1.34
N VAL A 64 -13.90 -21.74 -1.00
CA VAL A 64 -13.56 -23.16 -1.14
C VAL A 64 -13.26 -23.51 -2.61
N SER A 65 -14.11 -23.06 -3.53
CA SER A 65 -13.93 -23.29 -4.97
C SER A 65 -12.67 -22.61 -5.52
N PHE A 66 -12.40 -21.38 -5.05
CA PHE A 66 -11.21 -20.62 -5.41
C PHE A 66 -9.92 -21.30 -4.95
N ASP A 67 -9.89 -21.77 -3.70
CA ASP A 67 -8.73 -22.45 -3.11
C ASP A 67 -8.45 -23.79 -3.80
N LEU A 68 -9.50 -24.54 -4.14
CA LEU A 68 -9.39 -25.77 -4.92
C LEU A 68 -8.81 -25.49 -6.31
N GLY A 69 -9.37 -24.53 -7.05
CA GLY A 69 -8.87 -24.20 -8.39
C GLY A 69 -7.45 -23.64 -8.39
N THR A 70 -7.09 -22.85 -7.37
CA THR A 70 -5.72 -22.40 -7.16
C THR A 70 -4.76 -23.57 -6.91
N LYS A 71 -5.16 -24.56 -6.10
CA LYS A 71 -4.37 -25.77 -5.86
C LYS A 71 -4.19 -26.57 -7.16
N GLU A 72 -5.26 -26.77 -7.93
CA GLU A 72 -5.19 -27.46 -9.22
C GLU A 72 -4.28 -26.74 -10.21
N CYS A 73 -4.33 -25.41 -10.27
CA CYS A 73 -3.44 -24.61 -11.11
C CYS A 73 -1.96 -24.86 -10.73
N ARG A 74 -1.63 -24.87 -9.43
CA ARG A 74 -0.26 -25.18 -8.95
C ARG A 74 0.16 -26.61 -9.29
N ASP A 75 -0.74 -27.58 -9.16
CA ASP A 75 -0.49 -28.97 -9.52
C ASP A 75 -0.23 -29.10 -11.04
N ARG A 76 -1.03 -28.43 -11.87
CA ARG A 76 -0.82 -28.35 -13.33
C ARG A 76 0.55 -27.73 -13.65
N MET A 77 0.94 -26.64 -12.98
CA MET A 77 2.28 -26.04 -13.15
C MET A 77 3.41 -26.99 -12.76
N SER A 78 3.28 -27.74 -11.65
CA SER A 78 4.32 -28.69 -11.20
C SER A 78 4.54 -29.84 -12.19
N ARG A 79 3.48 -30.27 -12.90
CA ARG A 79 3.56 -31.31 -13.93
C ARG A 79 4.24 -30.85 -15.21
N LEU A 80 4.39 -29.55 -15.44
CA LEU A 80 5.06 -29.00 -16.62
C LEU A 80 6.57 -28.99 -16.50
N LYS A 81 7.15 -29.40 -15.36
CA LYS A 81 8.61 -29.36 -15.14
C LYS A 81 9.41 -30.07 -16.24
N ASP A 82 8.93 -31.22 -16.70
CA ASP A 82 9.62 -32.00 -17.73
C ASP A 82 9.48 -31.32 -19.12
N GLU A 83 8.33 -30.74 -19.43
CA GLU A 83 8.09 -29.94 -20.66
C GLU A 83 8.96 -28.68 -20.67
N LEU A 84 9.10 -28.02 -19.52
CA LEU A 84 9.96 -26.85 -19.33
C LEU A 84 11.45 -27.17 -19.48
N GLN A 85 11.88 -28.36 -19.05
CA GLN A 85 13.26 -28.82 -19.22
C GLN A 85 13.54 -29.22 -20.68
N ALA A 86 12.55 -29.78 -21.37
CA ALA A 86 12.67 -30.20 -22.76
C ALA A 86 12.69 -29.02 -23.76
N ASP A 87 11.96 -27.93 -23.47
CA ASP A 87 11.89 -26.74 -24.32
C ASP A 87 12.13 -25.45 -23.51
N PRO A 88 13.41 -25.16 -23.17
CA PRO A 88 13.77 -23.98 -22.39
C PRO A 88 13.50 -22.67 -23.15
N GLU A 89 13.45 -22.68 -24.47
CA GLU A 89 13.19 -21.50 -25.29
C GLU A 89 11.72 -21.05 -25.19
N ASN A 90 10.78 -21.99 -25.03
CA ASN A 90 9.36 -21.70 -24.81
C ASN A 90 8.92 -21.79 -23.34
N ALA A 91 9.86 -21.90 -22.40
CA ALA A 91 9.57 -22.15 -20.99
C ALA A 91 8.54 -21.18 -20.38
N MET A 92 8.62 -19.89 -20.70
CA MET A 92 7.65 -18.90 -20.20
C MET A 92 6.23 -19.18 -20.73
N LYS A 93 6.08 -19.48 -22.03
CA LYS A 93 4.79 -19.76 -22.65
C LYS A 93 4.16 -21.04 -22.08
N ILE A 94 4.98 -22.06 -21.85
CA ILE A 94 4.57 -23.33 -21.23
C ILE A 94 4.11 -23.07 -19.78
N ALA A 95 4.90 -22.35 -18.99
CA ALA A 95 4.57 -22.02 -17.59
C ALA A 95 3.29 -21.18 -17.44
N LEU A 96 2.96 -20.35 -18.42
CA LEU A 96 1.76 -19.51 -18.44
C LEU A 96 0.47 -20.26 -18.80
N ARG A 97 0.55 -21.44 -19.42
CA ARG A 97 -0.63 -22.16 -19.91
C ARG A 97 -1.65 -22.48 -18.80
N PRO A 98 -1.26 -23.07 -17.64
CA PRO A 98 -2.20 -23.32 -16.55
C PRO A 98 -2.79 -22.03 -15.97
N ILE A 99 -2.00 -20.96 -15.92
CA ILE A 99 -2.41 -19.67 -15.36
C ILE A 99 -3.54 -19.07 -16.20
N ARG A 100 -3.41 -19.06 -17.54
CA ARG A 100 -4.46 -18.56 -18.45
C ARG A 100 -5.76 -19.36 -18.34
N GLN A 101 -5.66 -20.67 -18.17
CA GLN A 101 -6.83 -21.52 -17.96
C GLN A 101 -7.50 -21.18 -16.62
N TRP A 102 -6.70 -21.08 -15.56
CA TRP A 102 -7.18 -20.71 -14.24
C TRP A 102 -7.80 -19.30 -14.21
N GLU A 103 -7.27 -18.33 -14.94
CA GLU A 103 -7.89 -17.00 -15.09
C GLU A 103 -9.30 -17.05 -15.71
N ALA A 104 -9.55 -17.99 -16.63
CA ALA A 104 -10.88 -18.20 -17.19
C ALA A 104 -11.83 -18.85 -16.16
N GLU A 105 -11.36 -19.88 -15.45
CA GLU A 105 -12.09 -20.56 -14.38
C GLU A 105 -12.43 -19.58 -13.23
N LYS A 106 -11.46 -18.77 -12.79
CA LYS A 106 -11.64 -17.71 -11.78
C LYS A 106 -12.70 -16.69 -12.19
N ARG A 107 -12.69 -16.23 -13.45
CA ARG A 107 -13.70 -15.28 -13.97
C ARG A 107 -15.10 -15.88 -13.94
N GLU A 108 -15.23 -17.17 -14.23
CA GLU A 108 -16.52 -17.85 -14.15
C GLU A 108 -17.00 -18.01 -12.70
N LEU A 109 -16.11 -18.39 -11.76
CA LEU A 109 -16.45 -18.44 -10.33
C LEU A 109 -16.96 -17.08 -9.82
N LYS A 110 -16.28 -15.99 -10.22
CA LYS A 110 -16.72 -14.63 -9.92
C LYS A 110 -18.12 -14.34 -10.49
N ARG A 111 -18.36 -14.70 -11.75
CA ARG A 111 -19.64 -14.47 -12.42
C ARG A 111 -20.79 -15.22 -11.73
N LEU A 112 -20.56 -16.49 -11.37
CA LEU A 112 -21.53 -17.32 -10.66
C LEU A 112 -21.86 -16.75 -9.29
N LEU A 113 -20.85 -16.43 -8.47
CA LEU A 113 -21.06 -15.81 -7.16
C LEU A 113 -21.89 -14.53 -7.25
N ILE A 114 -21.57 -13.63 -8.19
CA ILE A 114 -22.32 -12.39 -8.38
C ILE A 114 -23.78 -12.69 -8.74
N ALA A 115 -24.02 -13.61 -9.66
CA ALA A 115 -25.37 -13.99 -10.07
C ALA A 115 -26.17 -14.60 -8.92
N ASP A 116 -25.55 -15.47 -8.12
CA ASP A 116 -26.18 -16.13 -6.98
C ASP A 116 -26.53 -15.12 -5.89
N ILE A 117 -25.62 -14.19 -5.56
CA ILE A 117 -25.89 -13.11 -4.60
C ILE A 117 -27.03 -12.24 -5.12
N GLN A 118 -26.98 -11.77 -6.37
CA GLN A 118 -28.03 -10.93 -6.96
C GLN A 118 -29.38 -11.64 -6.99
N GLY A 119 -29.41 -12.97 -7.14
CA GLY A 119 -30.62 -13.78 -7.04
C GLY A 119 -31.28 -13.78 -5.65
N GLN A 120 -30.54 -13.43 -4.60
CA GLN A 120 -31.07 -13.29 -3.23
C GLN A 120 -31.56 -11.87 -2.90
N LEU A 121 -31.32 -10.89 -3.79
CA LEU A 121 -31.61 -9.49 -3.54
C LEU A 121 -33.00 -9.08 -4.02
N SER A 122 -33.64 -8.17 -3.29
CA SER A 122 -34.85 -7.51 -3.76
C SER A 122 -34.54 -6.51 -4.89
N PRO A 123 -35.53 -6.10 -5.71
CA PRO A 123 -35.33 -5.09 -6.75
C PRO A 123 -34.74 -3.77 -6.25
N LEU A 124 -35.07 -3.35 -5.02
CA LEU A 124 -34.52 -2.14 -4.40
C LEU A 124 -33.05 -2.30 -4.00
N GLN A 125 -32.66 -3.50 -3.53
CA GLN A 125 -31.27 -3.81 -3.19
C GLN A 125 -30.40 -3.92 -4.45
N ILE A 126 -30.94 -4.47 -5.54
CA ILE A 126 -30.26 -4.52 -6.84
C ILE A 126 -29.89 -3.10 -7.34
N GLN A 127 -30.74 -2.10 -7.10
CA GLN A 127 -30.43 -0.71 -7.46
C GLN A 127 -29.22 -0.13 -6.69
N ARG A 128 -28.87 -0.71 -5.53
CA ARG A 128 -27.68 -0.33 -4.73
C ARG A 128 -26.40 -1.02 -5.19
N TRP A 129 -26.51 -2.04 -6.03
CA TRP A 129 -25.38 -2.83 -6.54
C TRP A 129 -24.25 -1.98 -7.12
N PRO A 130 -24.50 -0.94 -7.95
CA PRO A 130 -23.43 -0.11 -8.48
C PRO A 130 -22.60 0.56 -7.39
N SER A 131 -23.20 1.00 -6.27
CA SER A 131 -22.44 1.62 -5.17
C SER A 131 -21.56 0.60 -4.43
N LEU A 132 -22.07 -0.61 -4.22
CA LEU A 132 -21.25 -1.71 -3.69
C LEU A 132 -20.06 -2.01 -4.61
N GLU A 133 -20.27 -2.10 -5.94
CA GLU A 133 -19.17 -2.37 -6.88
C GLU A 133 -18.08 -1.30 -6.80
N ARG A 134 -18.45 -0.02 -6.70
CA ARG A 134 -17.51 1.09 -6.53
C ARG A 134 -16.76 0.99 -5.21
N ALA A 135 -17.45 0.70 -4.11
CA ALA A 135 -16.83 0.51 -2.80
C ALA A 135 -15.83 -0.66 -2.79
N MET A 136 -16.22 -1.79 -3.37
CA MET A 136 -15.37 -2.98 -3.49
C MET A 136 -14.15 -2.74 -4.38
N ARG A 137 -14.33 -2.01 -5.49
CA ARG A 137 -13.22 -1.60 -6.36
C ARG A 137 -12.27 -0.70 -5.58
N ARG A 138 -12.78 0.36 -4.94
CA ARG A 138 -11.98 1.27 -4.12
C ARG A 138 -11.13 0.53 -3.08
N GLU A 139 -11.74 -0.37 -2.32
CA GLU A 139 -11.05 -1.14 -1.26
C GLU A 139 -9.90 -2.00 -1.81
N LYS A 140 -10.06 -2.59 -2.99
CA LYS A 140 -9.06 -3.49 -3.58
C LYS A 140 -8.01 -2.75 -4.40
N GLU A 141 -8.41 -1.68 -5.07
CA GLU A 141 -7.58 -0.92 -5.99
C GLU A 141 -6.71 0.12 -5.30
N LEU A 142 -7.24 0.88 -4.34
CA LEU A 142 -6.48 1.97 -3.72
C LEU A 142 -5.16 1.49 -3.10
N PRO A 143 -5.10 0.35 -2.37
CA PRO A 143 -3.84 -0.14 -1.81
C PRO A 143 -2.77 -0.51 -2.86
N GLN A 144 -3.14 -0.68 -4.14
CA GLN A 144 -2.21 -0.95 -5.24
C GLN A 144 -1.55 0.33 -5.79
N GLY A 145 -1.78 1.48 -5.16
CA GLY A 145 -1.11 2.72 -5.47
C GLY A 145 0.41 2.62 -5.29
N ASN A 146 1.14 3.22 -6.22
CA ASN A 146 2.61 3.24 -6.25
C ASN A 146 3.15 4.67 -6.37
N LEU A 147 2.27 5.67 -6.43
CA LEU A 147 2.63 7.08 -6.32
C LEU A 147 2.23 7.62 -4.95
N PRO A 148 3.02 8.56 -4.38
CA PRO A 148 2.59 9.30 -3.20
C PRO A 148 1.23 9.97 -3.41
N GLY A 149 0.34 9.84 -2.42
CA GLY A 149 -1.04 10.33 -2.48
C GLY A 149 -2.02 9.44 -3.27
N GLU A 150 -1.57 8.43 -4.02
CA GLU A 150 -2.47 7.59 -4.83
C GLU A 150 -3.33 6.64 -3.98
N SER A 151 -2.83 6.21 -2.83
CA SER A 151 -3.47 5.19 -1.99
C SER A 151 -4.32 5.77 -0.85
N MET A 152 -4.64 7.06 -0.89
CA MET A 152 -5.42 7.69 0.20
C MET A 152 -6.86 7.19 0.20
N ASN A 153 -7.38 6.84 1.37
CA ASN A 153 -8.78 6.47 1.52
C ASN A 153 -9.54 7.59 2.23
N ILE A 154 -10.14 8.48 1.43
CA ILE A 154 -10.87 9.66 1.93
C ILE A 154 -12.07 9.25 2.80
N PHE A 155 -12.75 8.15 2.48
CA PHE A 155 -13.89 7.65 3.27
C PHE A 155 -13.48 7.24 4.68
N VAL A 156 -12.33 6.58 4.82
CA VAL A 156 -11.80 6.22 6.14
C VAL A 156 -11.42 7.47 6.93
N ALA A 157 -10.74 8.43 6.28
CA ALA A 157 -10.37 9.69 6.93
C ALA A 157 -11.58 10.51 7.41
N ILE A 158 -12.72 10.43 6.73
CA ILE A 158 -13.97 11.08 7.15
C ILE A 158 -14.67 10.31 8.27
N GLN A 159 -14.67 8.98 8.21
CA GLN A 159 -15.24 8.14 9.28
C GLN A 159 -14.53 8.30 10.63
N GLU A 160 -13.26 8.72 10.61
CA GLU A 160 -12.49 9.06 11.81
C GLU A 160 -12.88 10.42 12.41
N LEU A 161 -13.68 11.23 11.70
CA LEU A 161 -14.18 12.51 12.19
C LEU A 161 -15.50 12.29 12.94
N ASP A 162 -15.63 12.91 14.11
CA ASP A 162 -16.89 12.96 14.87
C ASP A 162 -17.82 14.04 14.29
N LEU A 163 -18.30 13.83 13.05
CA LEU A 163 -19.19 14.78 12.37
C LEU A 163 -20.62 14.74 12.94
N THR A 164 -21.29 15.89 12.92
CA THR A 164 -22.73 15.92 13.23
C THR A 164 -23.53 15.43 12.02
N PRO A 165 -24.77 14.95 12.19
CA PRO A 165 -25.61 14.55 11.06
C PRO A 165 -25.83 15.67 10.02
N ALA A 166 -25.77 16.93 10.44
CA ALA A 166 -25.87 18.07 9.54
C ALA A 166 -24.61 18.23 8.68
N ASP A 167 -23.42 18.01 9.26
CA ASP A 167 -22.14 18.08 8.54
C ASP A 167 -22.02 16.91 7.55
N GLU A 168 -22.42 15.71 7.96
CA GLU A 168 -22.48 14.53 7.07
C GLU A 168 -23.37 14.80 5.86
N GLN A 169 -24.59 15.31 6.09
CA GLN A 169 -25.51 15.66 5.01
C GLN A 169 -24.96 16.75 4.09
N ALA A 170 -24.13 17.67 4.61
CA ALA A 170 -23.53 18.73 3.81
C ALA A 170 -22.45 18.20 2.85
N ILE A 171 -21.69 17.17 3.25
CA ILE A 171 -20.62 16.59 2.43
C ILE A 171 -21.09 15.42 1.54
N ASP A 172 -22.26 14.84 1.81
CA ASP A 172 -22.82 13.71 1.06
C ASP A 172 -22.79 13.89 -0.49
N PRO A 173 -23.21 15.05 -1.06
CA PRO A 173 -23.14 15.26 -2.50
C PRO A 173 -21.70 15.21 -3.04
N ILE A 174 -20.76 15.79 -2.30
CA ILE A 174 -19.33 15.82 -2.66
C ILE A 174 -18.77 14.40 -2.65
N LEU A 175 -19.10 13.60 -1.63
CA LEU A 175 -18.66 12.21 -1.53
C LEU A 175 -19.24 11.32 -2.61
N LEU A 176 -20.49 11.55 -3.02
CA LEU A 176 -21.10 10.81 -4.12
C LEU A 176 -20.42 11.11 -5.46
N GLU A 177 -20.17 12.39 -5.76
CA GLU A 177 -19.47 12.79 -6.98
C GLU A 177 -18.03 12.24 -7.00
N TYR A 178 -17.35 12.34 -5.86
CA TYR A 178 -16.02 11.76 -5.68
C TYR A 178 -16.01 10.24 -5.83
N GLU A 179 -17.00 9.51 -5.28
CA GLU A 179 -17.13 8.05 -5.41
C GLU A 179 -17.19 7.65 -6.90
N ILE A 180 -17.96 8.39 -7.70
CA ILE A 180 -18.09 8.14 -9.13
C ILE A 180 -16.78 8.47 -9.86
N ALA A 181 -16.17 9.62 -9.55
CA ALA A 181 -14.94 10.07 -10.19
C ALA A 181 -13.76 9.13 -9.91
N ILE A 182 -13.54 8.77 -8.64
CA ILE A 182 -12.47 7.86 -8.24
C ILE A 182 -12.67 6.48 -8.83
N ASP A 183 -13.92 6.00 -8.91
CA ASP A 183 -14.23 4.71 -9.51
C ASP A 183 -13.81 4.63 -10.97
N GLN A 184 -14.18 5.64 -11.75
CA GLN A 184 -13.80 5.73 -13.16
C GLN A 184 -12.28 5.84 -13.33
N ALA A 185 -11.60 6.61 -12.47
CA ALA A 185 -10.15 6.73 -12.51
C ALA A 185 -9.45 5.39 -12.19
N LEU A 186 -9.93 4.65 -11.19
CA LEU A 186 -9.40 3.34 -10.83
C LEU A 186 -9.66 2.30 -11.94
N ALA A 187 -10.83 2.34 -12.58
CA ALA A 187 -11.14 1.49 -13.72
C ALA A 187 -10.20 1.78 -14.92
N ARG A 188 -10.01 3.06 -15.28
CA ARG A 188 -9.06 3.47 -16.35
C ARG A 188 -7.62 3.08 -16.03
N ARG A 189 -7.21 3.24 -14.77
CA ARG A 189 -5.89 2.83 -14.29
C ARG A 189 -5.69 1.33 -14.49
N ARG A 190 -6.65 0.51 -14.05
CA ARG A 190 -6.61 -0.95 -14.21
C ARG A 190 -6.54 -1.35 -15.68
N GLU A 191 -7.44 -0.83 -16.53
CA GLU A 191 -7.44 -1.10 -17.97
C GLU A 191 -6.08 -0.75 -18.62
N THR A 192 -5.51 0.40 -18.25
CA THR A 192 -4.21 0.83 -18.76
C THR A 192 -3.09 -0.09 -18.29
N MET A 193 -3.10 -0.50 -17.02
CA MET A 193 -2.13 -1.44 -16.49
C MET A 193 -2.20 -2.78 -17.23
N ASP A 194 -3.40 -3.32 -17.42
CA ASP A 194 -3.61 -4.59 -18.14
C ASP A 194 -3.13 -4.48 -19.59
N LYS A 195 -3.45 -3.38 -20.27
CA LYS A 195 -3.03 -3.11 -21.66
C LYS A 195 -1.51 -3.04 -21.81
N TYR A 196 -0.82 -2.38 -20.89
CA TYR A 196 0.62 -2.18 -20.98
C TYR A 196 1.44 -3.29 -20.27
N GLN A 197 0.80 -4.21 -19.56
CA GLN A 197 1.48 -5.33 -18.90
C GLN A 197 2.22 -6.22 -19.91
N GLU A 198 1.60 -6.57 -21.04
CA GLU A 198 2.26 -7.38 -22.07
C GLU A 198 3.40 -6.61 -22.75
N VAL A 199 3.22 -5.31 -23.00
CA VAL A 199 4.29 -4.44 -23.54
C VAL A 199 5.50 -4.42 -22.61
N LEU A 200 5.27 -4.31 -21.30
CA LEU A 200 6.35 -4.37 -20.30
C LEU A 200 7.05 -5.74 -20.28
N LYS A 201 6.29 -6.84 -20.37
CA LYS A 201 6.85 -8.20 -20.43
C LYS A 201 7.72 -8.37 -21.68
N ASP A 202 7.20 -7.99 -22.84
CA ASP A 202 7.92 -8.10 -24.12
C ASP A 202 9.19 -7.24 -24.12
N ALA A 203 9.10 -6.00 -23.63
CA ALA A 203 10.24 -5.10 -23.47
C ALA A 203 11.34 -5.68 -22.58
N MET A 204 10.97 -6.40 -21.52
CA MET A 204 11.95 -7.07 -20.65
C MET A 204 12.63 -8.25 -21.34
N ILE A 205 11.88 -9.06 -22.09
CA ILE A 205 12.39 -10.23 -22.81
C ILE A 205 13.31 -9.79 -23.96
N SER A 206 12.87 -8.83 -24.77
CA SER A 206 13.60 -8.29 -25.92
C SER A 206 14.71 -7.32 -25.52
N LYS A 207 14.78 -6.93 -24.24
CA LYS A 207 15.65 -5.88 -23.71
C LYS A 207 15.41 -4.49 -24.32
N ASP A 208 14.24 -4.26 -24.89
CA ASP A 208 13.80 -2.95 -25.38
C ASP A 208 13.46 -2.03 -24.20
N THR A 209 14.46 -1.29 -23.73
CA THR A 209 14.30 -0.37 -22.61
C THR A 209 13.36 0.80 -22.93
N ASP A 210 13.32 1.26 -24.17
CA ASP A 210 12.56 2.45 -24.54
C ASP A 210 11.06 2.16 -24.56
N SER A 211 10.65 1.02 -25.11
CA SER A 211 9.27 0.55 -25.05
C SER A 211 8.80 0.38 -23.60
N GLY A 212 9.63 -0.25 -22.75
CA GLY A 212 9.32 -0.43 -21.34
C GLY A 212 9.15 0.91 -20.59
N LEU A 213 10.06 1.86 -20.79
CA LEU A 213 9.96 3.19 -20.15
C LEU A 213 8.77 4.00 -20.69
N ASN A 214 8.43 3.88 -21.97
CA ASN A 214 7.23 4.49 -22.55
C ASN A 214 5.95 3.93 -21.93
N ALA A 215 5.86 2.62 -21.76
CA ALA A 215 4.73 1.97 -21.09
C ALA A 215 4.59 2.45 -19.64
N LEU A 216 5.69 2.53 -18.88
CA LEU A 216 5.68 3.08 -17.53
C LEU A 216 5.21 4.53 -17.46
N ARG A 217 5.61 5.38 -18.43
CA ARG A 217 5.08 6.75 -18.53
C ARG A 217 3.57 6.78 -18.68
N LYS A 218 3.01 5.95 -19.57
CA LYS A 218 1.56 5.89 -19.80
C LYS A 218 0.81 5.42 -18.56
N ILE A 219 1.33 4.42 -17.85
CA ILE A 219 0.78 3.97 -16.56
C ILE A 219 0.88 5.09 -15.51
N GLY A 220 2.02 5.79 -15.45
CA GLY A 220 2.24 6.88 -14.51
C GLY A 220 1.22 8.01 -14.63
N VAL A 221 0.83 8.38 -15.87
CA VAL A 221 -0.22 9.39 -16.10
C VAL A 221 -1.56 8.95 -15.47
N MET A 222 -2.02 7.73 -15.73
CA MET A 222 -3.29 7.26 -15.16
C MET A 222 -3.25 7.14 -13.63
N ARG A 223 -2.10 6.79 -13.06
CA ARG A 223 -1.92 6.79 -11.60
C ARG A 223 -1.97 8.20 -11.02
N SER A 224 -1.41 9.18 -11.72
CA SER A 224 -1.48 10.59 -11.29
C SER A 224 -2.90 11.16 -11.33
N GLU A 225 -3.77 10.68 -12.23
CA GLU A 225 -5.20 11.07 -12.24
C GLU A 225 -5.93 10.67 -10.95
N VAL A 226 -5.65 9.48 -10.41
CA VAL A 226 -6.21 9.02 -9.13
C VAL A 226 -5.82 9.98 -8.01
N CYS A 227 -4.53 10.33 -7.92
CA CYS A 227 -4.02 11.31 -6.95
C CYS A 227 -4.69 12.69 -7.14
N ALA A 228 -4.86 13.15 -8.38
CA ALA A 228 -5.51 14.43 -8.68
C ALA A 228 -6.96 14.48 -8.16
N HIS A 229 -7.74 13.40 -8.34
CA HIS A 229 -9.10 13.32 -7.81
C HIS A 229 -9.13 13.35 -6.27
N HIS A 230 -8.17 12.71 -5.60
CA HIS A 230 -8.05 12.82 -4.15
C HIS A 230 -7.75 14.26 -3.72
N MET A 231 -6.82 14.95 -4.38
CA MET A 231 -6.46 16.33 -4.03
C MET A 231 -7.66 17.27 -4.21
N GLN A 232 -8.37 17.13 -5.33
CA GLN A 232 -9.54 17.96 -5.62
C GLN A 232 -10.62 17.80 -4.53
N VAL A 233 -10.99 16.56 -4.19
CA VAL A 233 -12.06 16.34 -3.20
C VAL A 233 -11.62 16.80 -1.80
N ILE A 234 -10.33 16.72 -1.47
CA ILE A 234 -9.81 17.22 -0.18
C ILE A 234 -10.08 18.72 -0.06
N ASP A 235 -9.78 19.50 -1.11
CA ASP A 235 -10.01 20.95 -1.10
C ASP A 235 -11.51 21.30 -1.02
N GLU A 236 -12.36 20.55 -1.74
CA GLU A 236 -13.81 20.71 -1.69
C GLU A 236 -14.38 20.41 -0.30
N LEU A 237 -13.97 19.31 0.32
CA LEU A 237 -14.40 18.93 1.67
C LEU A 237 -13.95 19.94 2.73
N ILE A 238 -12.71 20.41 2.66
CA ILE A 238 -12.18 21.42 3.60
C ILE A 238 -13.01 22.71 3.56
N SER A 239 -13.56 23.08 2.39
CA SER A 239 -14.37 24.29 2.23
C SER A 239 -15.76 24.21 2.87
N VAL A 240 -16.25 23.00 3.15
CA VAL A 240 -17.58 22.74 3.71
C VAL A 240 -17.53 22.27 5.16
N LEU A 241 -16.48 21.54 5.54
CA LEU A 241 -16.31 21.03 6.90
C LEU A 241 -16.13 22.17 7.93
N PRO A 242 -16.58 21.97 9.19
CA PRO A 242 -16.25 22.86 10.29
C PRO A 242 -14.74 23.08 10.42
N GLU A 243 -14.31 24.26 10.87
CA GLU A 243 -12.89 24.65 10.91
C GLU A 243 -11.99 23.65 11.65
N GLU A 244 -12.42 23.18 12.82
CA GLU A 244 -11.65 22.20 13.58
C GLU A 244 -11.54 20.85 12.85
N SER A 245 -12.66 20.36 12.32
CA SER A 245 -12.72 19.11 11.55
C SER A 245 -11.90 19.20 10.27
N SER A 246 -11.92 20.34 9.57
CA SER A 246 -11.20 20.53 8.30
C SER A 246 -9.67 20.52 8.51
N ILE A 247 -9.18 21.14 9.59
CA ILE A 247 -7.75 21.10 9.96
C ILE A 247 -7.32 19.66 10.27
N SER A 248 -8.08 18.96 11.12
CA SER A 248 -7.78 17.58 11.50
C SER A 248 -7.83 16.63 10.29
N PHE A 249 -8.89 16.72 9.50
CA PHE A 249 -9.08 15.94 8.27
C PHE A 249 -7.92 16.13 7.30
N ARG A 250 -7.60 17.39 6.97
CA ARG A 250 -6.52 17.73 6.05
C ARG A 250 -5.18 17.16 6.52
N ARG A 251 -4.88 17.29 7.80
CA ARG A 251 -3.64 16.76 8.37
C ARG A 251 -3.59 15.24 8.29
N SER A 252 -4.65 14.54 8.72
CA SER A 252 -4.73 13.08 8.73
C SER A 252 -4.58 12.51 7.32
N VAL A 253 -5.37 13.01 6.37
CA VAL A 253 -5.41 12.48 5.01
C VAL A 253 -4.10 12.73 4.26
N LEU A 254 -3.51 13.92 4.38
CA LEU A 254 -2.24 14.23 3.73
C LEU A 254 -1.07 13.48 4.38
N ALA A 255 -1.08 13.29 5.70
CA ALA A 255 -0.07 12.48 6.38
C ALA A 255 -0.14 11.02 5.95
N SER A 256 -1.35 10.47 5.77
CA SER A 256 -1.53 9.12 5.23
C SER A 256 -1.09 9.00 3.77
N GLY A 257 -1.32 10.02 2.94
CA GLY A 257 -0.96 10.01 1.52
C GLY A 257 0.51 10.28 1.24
N PHE A 258 1.14 11.11 2.06
CA PHE A 258 2.52 11.59 1.89
C PHE A 258 3.34 11.35 3.17
N PRO A 259 3.48 10.10 3.64
CA PRO A 259 4.10 9.80 4.92
C PRO A 259 5.50 10.40 5.05
N THR A 260 6.31 10.35 3.97
CA THR A 260 7.67 10.91 3.95
C THR A 260 7.72 12.44 4.12
N VAL A 261 6.65 13.15 3.77
CA VAL A 261 6.55 14.60 3.97
C VAL A 261 6.21 14.91 5.43
N PHE A 262 5.39 14.09 6.07
CA PHE A 262 4.92 14.29 7.45
C PHE A 262 5.71 13.48 8.49
N GLU A 263 6.88 12.93 8.12
CA GLU A 263 7.78 12.26 9.04
C GLU A 263 8.22 13.20 10.18
N GLU A 264 8.25 12.66 11.41
CA GLU A 264 8.74 13.36 12.58
C GLU A 264 10.19 13.82 12.37
N THR A 265 10.41 15.11 12.52
CA THR A 265 11.71 15.73 12.26
C THR A 265 12.66 15.57 13.44
N ARG A 266 13.85 16.17 13.30
CA ARG A 266 14.80 16.26 14.43
C ARG A 266 14.40 17.33 15.43
N VAL A 267 13.70 18.37 14.99
CA VAL A 267 13.23 19.47 15.85
C VAL A 267 12.09 18.98 16.73
N ASP A 268 11.14 18.22 16.18
CA ASP A 268 10.02 17.64 16.96
C ASP A 268 10.53 16.81 18.14
N ARG A 269 11.46 15.88 17.86
CA ARG A 269 12.11 15.05 18.89
C ARG A 269 12.92 15.86 19.89
N LEU A 270 13.56 16.94 19.44
CA LEU A 270 14.32 17.85 20.28
C LEU A 270 13.38 18.58 21.24
N LEU A 271 12.30 19.19 20.75
CA LEU A 271 11.31 19.91 21.56
C LEU A 271 10.71 19.00 22.63
N VAL A 272 10.33 17.76 22.28
CA VAL A 272 9.84 16.76 23.23
C VAL A 272 10.88 16.46 24.32
N SER A 273 12.16 16.43 23.98
CA SER A 273 13.25 16.18 24.93
C SER A 273 13.51 17.39 25.83
N VAL A 274 13.51 18.60 25.25
CA VAL A 274 13.72 19.87 25.95
C VAL A 274 12.60 20.14 26.94
N ARG A 275 11.34 19.90 26.56
CA ARG A 275 10.17 20.05 27.45
C ARG A 275 10.17 19.09 28.65
N LYS A 276 11.02 18.06 28.65
CA LYS A 276 11.19 17.15 29.80
C LYS A 276 12.25 17.61 30.79
N LEU A 277 13.03 18.64 30.46
CA LEU A 277 14.02 19.22 31.38
C LEU A 277 13.29 19.91 32.53
N LYS A 278 13.73 19.63 33.77
CA LYS A 278 13.09 20.15 34.98
C LYS A 278 13.62 21.53 35.40
N ASP A 279 14.76 21.91 34.84
CA ASP A 279 15.55 23.09 35.18
C ASP A 279 15.47 24.17 34.09
N LEU A 280 14.47 24.10 33.20
CA LEU A 280 14.23 25.12 32.19
C LEU A 280 13.73 26.41 32.87
N THR A 281 14.37 27.54 32.61
CA THR A 281 13.89 28.81 33.14
C THR A 281 12.64 29.29 32.39
N PRO A 282 11.79 30.15 32.99
CA PRO A 282 10.64 30.73 32.29
C PRO A 282 11.04 31.43 30.98
N ASP A 283 12.09 32.25 31.01
CA ASP A 283 12.59 32.95 29.82
C ASP A 283 13.06 31.98 28.71
N GLN A 284 13.66 30.84 29.07
CA GLN A 284 14.05 29.82 28.10
C GLN A 284 12.82 29.14 27.49
N ALA A 285 11.82 28.82 28.31
CA ALA A 285 10.57 28.23 27.86
C ALA A 285 9.86 29.16 26.85
N ASP A 286 9.71 30.44 27.19
CA ASP A 286 9.08 31.44 26.32
C ASP A 286 9.82 31.59 24.98
N GLN A 287 11.17 31.56 25.01
CA GLN A 287 11.98 31.60 23.79
C GLN A 287 11.79 30.34 22.93
N ILE A 288 11.73 29.16 23.55
CA ILE A 288 11.51 27.89 22.84
C ILE A 288 10.13 27.87 22.20
N ASP A 289 9.09 28.27 22.92
CA ASP A 289 7.72 28.32 22.39
C ASP A 289 7.61 29.31 21.22
N ALA A 290 8.30 30.46 21.29
CA ALA A 290 8.38 31.41 20.18
C ALA A 290 9.13 30.85 18.95
N ILE A 291 10.13 30.00 19.15
CA ILE A 291 10.85 29.31 18.07
C ILE A 291 9.95 28.22 17.46
N GLU A 292 9.27 27.43 18.29
CA GLU A 292 8.35 26.36 17.88
C GLU A 292 7.21 26.90 17.02
N ALA A 293 6.58 28.01 17.44
CA ALA A 293 5.49 28.62 16.66
C ALA A 293 5.92 29.04 15.24
N ARG A 294 7.14 29.58 15.07
CA ARG A 294 7.67 29.90 13.73
C ARG A 294 8.03 28.65 12.93
N TYR A 295 8.64 27.69 13.61
CA TYR A 295 9.02 26.41 13.02
C TYR A 295 7.79 25.67 12.45
N GLU A 296 6.68 25.62 13.18
CA GLU A 296 5.45 24.96 12.72
C GLU A 296 4.87 25.59 11.45
N ILE A 297 4.91 26.93 11.34
CA ILE A 297 4.47 27.66 10.15
C ILE A 297 5.37 27.37 8.95
N ASP A 298 6.68 27.43 9.14
CA ASP A 298 7.65 27.17 8.07
C ASP A 298 7.62 25.70 7.63
N LEU A 299 7.44 24.77 8.57
CA LEU A 299 7.28 23.35 8.29
C LEU A 299 6.01 23.08 7.49
N ALA A 300 4.88 23.70 7.87
CA ALA A 300 3.63 23.57 7.13
C ALA A 300 3.79 24.08 5.68
N THR A 301 4.47 25.22 5.50
CA THR A 301 4.77 25.78 4.18
C THR A 301 5.67 24.85 3.35
N ALA A 302 6.76 24.34 3.93
CA ALA A 302 7.65 23.39 3.26
C ALA A 302 6.94 22.08 2.88
N ASN A 303 6.04 21.59 3.73
CA ASN A 303 5.25 20.40 3.45
C ASN A 303 4.31 20.59 2.25
N VAL A 304 3.64 21.75 2.14
CA VAL A 304 2.80 22.07 0.98
C VAL A 304 3.63 22.08 -0.31
N LEU A 305 4.78 22.75 -0.31
CA LEU A 305 5.69 22.78 -1.47
C LEU A 305 6.15 21.38 -1.88
N LEU A 306 6.49 20.53 -0.91
CA LEU A 306 6.86 19.15 -1.18
C LEU A 306 5.70 18.34 -1.77
N ILE A 307 4.49 18.46 -1.24
CA ILE A 307 3.30 17.80 -1.77
C ILE A 307 3.05 18.22 -3.22
N ASP A 308 3.15 19.52 -3.52
CA ASP A 308 2.98 20.03 -4.88
C ASP A 308 4.07 19.50 -5.84
N ALA A 309 5.31 19.37 -5.37
CA ALA A 309 6.37 18.74 -6.15
C ALA A 309 6.11 17.23 -6.38
N TYR A 310 5.57 16.50 -5.38
CA TYR A 310 5.16 15.11 -5.57
C TYR A 310 3.98 14.99 -6.55
N LYS A 311 3.03 15.93 -6.54
CA LYS A 311 1.93 15.98 -7.53
C LYS A 311 2.47 16.20 -8.94
N ALA A 312 3.42 17.13 -9.10
CA ALA A 312 3.98 17.47 -10.40
C ALA A 312 4.92 16.39 -10.97
N TYR A 313 5.78 15.80 -10.14
CA TYR A 313 6.89 14.95 -10.58
C TYR A 313 6.81 13.50 -10.09
N GLY A 314 5.82 13.15 -9.26
CA GLY A 314 5.70 11.82 -8.66
C GLY A 314 5.61 10.69 -9.68
N ALA A 315 4.98 10.92 -10.83
CA ALA A 315 4.87 9.95 -11.92
C ALA A 315 6.23 9.53 -12.51
N GLU A 316 7.30 10.29 -12.26
CA GLU A 316 8.66 9.94 -12.68
C GLU A 316 9.34 8.94 -11.74
N ILE A 317 8.88 8.79 -10.50
CA ILE A 317 9.51 7.93 -9.50
C ILE A 317 9.63 6.48 -10.00
N PRO A 318 8.57 5.81 -10.49
CA PRO A 318 8.69 4.45 -11.02
C PRO A 318 9.63 4.34 -12.23
N ILE A 319 9.75 5.41 -13.02
CA ILE A 319 10.64 5.47 -14.18
C ILE A 319 12.10 5.53 -13.73
N LEU A 320 12.41 6.35 -12.72
CA LEU A 320 13.74 6.44 -12.12
C LEU A 320 14.14 5.10 -11.47
N GLU A 321 13.20 4.43 -10.81
CA GLU A 321 13.41 3.09 -10.27
C GLU A 321 13.72 2.05 -11.37
N ALA A 322 12.95 2.06 -12.45
CA ALA A 322 13.19 1.19 -13.60
C ALA A 322 14.56 1.45 -14.25
N LYS A 323 14.92 2.73 -14.47
CA LYS A 323 16.25 3.11 -14.97
C LYS A 323 17.38 2.60 -14.06
N ARG A 324 17.20 2.68 -12.73
CA ARG A 324 18.15 2.15 -11.75
C ARG A 324 18.27 0.63 -11.84
N ALA A 325 17.16 -0.08 -12.01
CA ALA A 325 17.17 -1.53 -12.19
C ALA A 325 17.91 -1.93 -13.47
N ILE A 326 17.68 -1.20 -14.58
CA ILE A 326 18.38 -1.40 -15.86
C ILE A 326 19.88 -1.16 -15.71
N ALA A 327 20.29 -0.04 -15.12
CA ALA A 327 21.71 0.29 -14.90
C ALA A 327 22.42 -0.80 -14.07
N ARG A 328 21.77 -1.30 -13.01
CA ARG A 328 22.29 -2.41 -12.20
C ARG A 328 22.45 -3.69 -13.01
N ARG A 329 21.44 -4.04 -13.81
CA ARG A 329 21.47 -5.22 -14.70
C ARG A 329 22.63 -5.13 -15.70
N ASN A 330 22.86 -3.94 -16.25
CA ASN A 330 23.92 -3.66 -17.20
C ASN A 330 25.31 -3.49 -16.53
N LYS A 331 25.39 -3.56 -15.19
CA LYS A 331 26.59 -3.31 -14.39
C LYS A 331 27.18 -1.91 -14.61
N GLU A 332 26.33 -0.95 -14.92
CA GLU A 332 26.69 0.47 -15.01
C GLU A 332 26.96 1.02 -13.61
N THR A 333 27.99 1.87 -13.49
CA THR A 333 28.38 2.52 -12.23
C THR A 333 27.67 3.86 -12.01
N VAL A 334 26.77 4.25 -12.92
CA VAL A 334 26.07 5.54 -12.88
C VAL A 334 25.11 5.56 -11.68
N ARG A 335 25.30 6.55 -10.80
CA ARG A 335 24.41 6.79 -9.66
C ARG A 335 23.17 7.54 -10.13
N ILE A 336 22.14 6.80 -10.50
CA ILE A 336 20.82 7.37 -10.81
C ILE A 336 20.08 7.65 -9.48
N GLN A 337 19.55 8.86 -9.36
CA GLN A 337 18.83 9.36 -8.19
C GLN A 337 17.49 8.61 -8.00
N LYS A 338 17.00 8.56 -6.75
CA LYS A 338 15.74 7.85 -6.44
C LYS A 338 14.50 8.69 -6.72
N LEU A 339 14.64 10.01 -6.59
CA LEU A 339 13.57 10.98 -6.71
C LEU A 339 13.96 12.00 -7.79
N PRO A 340 12.97 12.68 -8.39
CA PRO A 340 13.20 13.84 -9.25
C PRO A 340 13.99 14.95 -8.52
N ASP A 341 14.83 15.66 -9.26
CA ASP A 341 15.71 16.71 -8.71
C ASP A 341 14.92 17.82 -7.99
N ALA A 342 13.75 18.19 -8.51
CA ALA A 342 12.87 19.18 -7.88
C ALA A 342 12.39 18.77 -6.48
N ILE A 343 12.09 17.47 -6.29
CA ILE A 343 11.69 16.95 -4.97
C ILE A 343 12.89 16.92 -4.03
N ILE A 344 14.07 16.54 -4.53
CA ILE A 344 15.29 16.47 -3.73
C ILE A 344 15.71 17.86 -3.25
N ALA A 345 15.65 18.87 -4.13
CA ALA A 345 15.96 20.24 -3.77
C ALA A 345 15.08 20.74 -2.61
N LEU A 346 13.77 20.51 -2.68
CA LEU A 346 12.84 20.89 -1.61
C LEU A 346 13.04 20.07 -0.32
N GLN A 347 13.43 18.80 -0.43
CA GLN A 347 13.79 18.00 0.74
C GLN A 347 15.05 18.56 1.42
N ASP A 348 16.05 18.96 0.65
CA ASP A 348 17.28 19.56 1.16
C ASP A 348 17.01 20.93 1.80
N GLU A 349 16.17 21.77 1.18
CA GLU A 349 15.71 23.04 1.75
C GLU A 349 14.97 22.84 3.08
N LYS A 350 14.02 21.89 3.13
CA LYS A 350 13.33 21.53 4.37
C LYS A 350 14.31 21.04 5.43
N ASN A 351 15.26 20.18 5.07
CA ASN A 351 16.24 19.64 6.01
C ASN A 351 17.17 20.73 6.55
N GLN A 352 17.55 21.70 5.71
CA GLN A 352 18.34 22.85 6.13
C GLN A 352 17.55 23.73 7.10
N MET A 353 16.30 24.07 6.77
CA MET A 353 15.40 24.81 7.67
C MET A 353 15.24 24.11 9.02
N VAL A 354 15.02 22.79 9.04
CA VAL A 354 14.94 21.98 10.27
C VAL A 354 16.25 22.06 11.07
N GLU A 355 17.41 22.02 10.41
CA GLU A 355 18.70 22.13 11.08
C GLU A 355 18.91 23.53 11.67
N ASP A 356 18.50 24.60 10.98
CA ASP A 356 18.62 25.97 11.47
C ASP A 356 17.77 26.19 12.74
N TYR A 357 16.53 25.70 12.75
CA TYR A 357 15.67 25.72 13.93
C TYR A 357 16.22 24.88 15.08
N ARG A 358 16.82 23.73 14.78
CA ARG A 358 17.50 22.90 15.77
C ARG A 358 18.62 23.67 16.46
N GLN A 359 19.43 24.42 15.71
CA GLN A 359 20.51 25.23 16.28
C GLN A 359 19.98 26.40 17.12
N GLN A 360 18.89 27.04 16.71
CA GLN A 360 18.25 28.09 17.51
C GLN A 360 17.81 27.56 18.87
N ILE A 361 17.13 26.41 18.92
CA ILE A 361 16.70 25.79 20.18
C ILE A 361 17.90 25.45 21.06
N LEU A 362 18.94 24.84 20.50
CA LEU A 362 20.16 24.52 21.26
C LEU A 362 20.90 25.75 21.76
N GLY A 363 20.79 26.89 21.07
CA GLY A 363 21.37 28.17 21.50
C GLY A 363 20.68 28.80 22.71
N VAL A 364 19.42 28.43 22.98
CA VAL A 364 18.68 28.87 24.19
C VAL A 364 19.11 28.06 25.42
N LEU A 365 19.57 26.82 25.23
CA LEU A 365 19.97 25.94 26.32
C LEU A 365 21.38 26.25 26.83
N ASN A 366 21.60 26.07 28.13
CA ASN A 366 22.94 26.10 28.68
C ASN A 366 23.72 24.81 28.34
N LYS A 367 25.03 24.78 28.60
CA LYS A 367 25.90 23.64 28.26
C LYS A 367 25.51 22.33 28.95
N GLU A 368 24.98 22.41 30.17
CA GLU A 368 24.59 21.24 30.97
C GLU A 368 23.27 20.65 30.44
N GLN A 369 22.28 21.52 30.18
CA GLN A 369 21.02 21.17 29.55
C GLN A 369 21.24 20.54 28.16
N ALA A 370 22.07 21.17 27.32
CA ALA A 370 22.39 20.68 25.98
C ALA A 370 23.12 19.32 25.97
N ALA A 371 23.85 18.99 27.04
CA ALA A 371 24.54 17.69 27.17
C ALA A 371 23.60 16.54 27.55
N VAL A 372 22.49 16.84 28.23
CA VAL A 372 21.48 15.85 28.67
C VAL A 372 20.48 15.54 27.56
N VAL A 373 20.24 16.51 26.67
CA VAL A 373 19.36 16.32 25.52
C VAL A 373 20.03 15.37 24.51
N PRO A 374 19.35 14.31 24.05
CA PRO A 374 19.90 13.40 23.05
C PRO A 374 20.24 14.14 21.75
N MET A 375 21.51 14.50 21.60
CA MET A 375 22.07 14.85 20.30
C MET A 375 22.08 13.55 19.49
N SER A 376 21.10 13.36 18.61
CA SER A 376 21.08 12.22 17.68
C SER A 376 22.23 12.36 16.67
N MET A 377 23.46 12.19 17.13
CA MET A 377 24.67 12.04 16.32
C MET A 377 24.77 10.60 15.84
N ASN A 378 23.82 10.15 15.02
CA ASN A 378 23.98 8.92 14.26
C ASN A 378 23.44 9.14 12.85
N ASN A 379 24.31 9.63 11.96
CA ASN A 379 24.42 9.20 10.55
C ASN A 379 25.40 10.01 9.67
N VAL A 380 26.15 10.98 10.20
CA VAL A 380 27.11 11.75 9.37
C VAL A 380 28.52 11.12 9.30
N ARG A 381 28.84 10.12 10.15
CA ARG A 381 30.21 9.57 10.23
C ARG A 381 30.59 8.48 9.22
N GLN A 382 29.71 8.06 8.31
CA GLN A 382 30.05 7.02 7.32
C GLN A 382 30.45 7.53 5.92
N ASN A 383 30.52 8.85 5.69
CA ASN A 383 30.82 9.37 4.35
C ASN A 383 32.07 10.26 4.24
N GLN A 384 32.90 10.38 5.30
CA GLN A 384 34.13 11.18 5.27
C GLN A 384 35.43 10.37 5.20
N ASN A 385 35.38 9.03 5.26
CA ASN A 385 36.58 8.18 5.12
C ASN A 385 36.83 7.66 3.69
N ARG A 386 36.23 8.29 2.66
CA ARG A 386 36.53 7.97 1.25
C ARG A 386 37.13 9.17 0.53
N ALA A 387 38.20 9.70 1.10
CA ALA A 387 39.10 10.62 0.41
C ALA A 387 40.55 10.36 0.87
N THR A 388 41.23 9.44 0.19
CA THR A 388 42.69 9.51 0.04
C THR A 388 43.11 9.04 -1.35
N PRO A 389 44.25 9.57 -1.86
CA PRO A 389 44.54 9.67 -3.28
C PRO A 389 45.37 8.50 -3.80
N SER A 390 45.10 8.06 -5.03
CA SER A 390 45.90 7.05 -5.71
C SER A 390 47.16 7.65 -6.33
N SER A 391 48.34 7.22 -5.87
CA SER A 391 49.58 7.32 -6.62
C SER A 391 50.38 6.02 -6.47
N ARG A 392 50.70 5.38 -7.62
CA ARG A 392 51.85 4.50 -7.98
C ARG A 392 52.35 3.48 -6.92
N SER A 393 52.64 2.22 -7.21
CA SER A 393 53.38 1.64 -8.35
C SER A 393 53.32 0.10 -8.33
N ASN A 394 53.59 -0.50 -9.49
CA ASN A 394 53.98 -1.90 -9.72
C ASN A 394 54.87 -2.54 -8.64
N ILE A 395 54.67 -3.85 -8.39
CA ILE A 395 55.69 -4.92 -8.39
C ILE A 395 54.95 -6.27 -8.44
N GLY A 396 55.39 -7.16 -9.34
CA GLY A 396 54.74 -8.43 -9.66
C GLY A 396 55.10 -9.61 -8.75
N GLY A 397 54.39 -10.72 -8.96
CA GLY A 397 54.72 -12.02 -8.37
C GLY A 397 53.73 -13.12 -8.79
N LYS A 398 54.22 -14.07 -9.60
CA LYS A 398 53.53 -15.25 -10.17
C LYS A 398 53.13 -16.28 -9.08
N ARG A 399 51.99 -16.98 -9.23
CA ARG A 399 51.92 -18.45 -9.41
C ARG A 399 50.49 -19.03 -9.55
N SER A 400 50.43 -19.97 -10.49
CA SER A 400 49.45 -20.90 -11.06
C SER A 400 48.41 -21.67 -10.19
N LYS A 401 47.15 -21.72 -10.69
CA LYS A 401 46.22 -22.87 -11.02
C LYS A 401 45.89 -24.00 -10.00
N PRO A 402 44.81 -24.83 -10.19
CA PRO A 402 43.50 -24.61 -10.86
C PRO A 402 42.25 -25.28 -10.17
N GLY A 403 41.04 -24.82 -10.53
CA GLY A 403 39.87 -25.69 -10.85
C GLY A 403 38.82 -26.02 -9.78
N GLN A 404 37.62 -25.43 -9.89
CA GLN A 404 36.30 -26.11 -9.83
C GLN A 404 35.16 -25.11 -10.14
N PRO A 405 34.13 -25.47 -10.94
CA PRO A 405 33.00 -24.60 -11.23
C PRO A 405 31.85 -24.84 -10.23
N SER A 406 31.50 -23.82 -9.46
CA SER A 406 30.31 -23.82 -8.60
C SER A 406 29.08 -23.39 -9.41
N GLY A 407 28.15 -24.31 -9.65
CA GLY A 407 26.80 -23.98 -10.14
C GLY A 407 25.93 -23.37 -9.03
N PRO A 408 24.91 -22.56 -9.38
CA PRO A 408 24.05 -21.92 -8.39
C PRO A 408 23.08 -22.94 -7.78
N THR A 409 23.17 -23.11 -6.46
CA THR A 409 22.23 -23.91 -5.66
C THR A 409 21.00 -23.05 -5.40
N ILE A 410 19.82 -23.54 -5.80
CA ILE A 410 18.52 -22.95 -5.50
C ILE A 410 18.06 -23.53 -4.17
N ASP A 411 18.05 -22.72 -3.12
CA ASP A 411 17.52 -23.08 -1.81
C ASP A 411 15.99 -23.15 -1.85
N LEU A 412 15.45 -24.37 -1.65
CA LEU A 412 14.04 -24.60 -1.34
C LEU A 412 13.87 -24.68 0.20
N PRO A 413 12.81 -24.08 0.77
CA PRO A 413 12.56 -24.15 2.21
C PRO A 413 12.13 -25.57 2.65
N PRO A 414 12.46 -25.99 3.88
CA PRO A 414 12.26 -27.36 4.33
C PRO A 414 10.79 -27.67 4.65
N SER A 415 10.34 -28.82 4.14
CA SER A 415 9.08 -29.47 4.47
C SER A 415 8.99 -29.81 5.97
N GLY A 416 7.87 -29.41 6.58
CA GLY A 416 7.55 -29.65 7.98
C GLY A 416 7.46 -31.13 8.33
N LYS A 417 8.04 -31.48 9.48
CA LYS A 417 7.96 -32.78 10.13
C LYS A 417 6.55 -33.04 10.66
N GLY A 418 6.09 -34.26 10.44
CA GLY A 418 4.81 -34.78 10.90
C GLY A 418 4.68 -34.82 12.43
N GLY A 419 3.48 -34.48 12.90
CA GLY A 419 3.03 -34.60 14.28
C GLY A 419 1.87 -35.61 14.37
N VAL A 420 2.25 -36.78 14.86
CA VAL A 420 1.54 -37.84 15.62
C VAL A 420 0.03 -37.67 15.90
N ASP A 421 -0.67 -38.77 15.58
CA ASP A 421 -1.99 -39.21 16.04
C ASP A 421 -2.38 -38.82 17.47
N ARG A 422 -3.59 -38.28 17.61
CA ARG A 422 -4.34 -38.37 18.88
C ARG A 422 -5.82 -38.65 18.60
N GLN A 423 -6.19 -39.89 18.87
CA GLN A 423 -7.54 -40.42 18.82
C GLN A 423 -8.52 -39.55 19.63
N GLN A 424 -9.58 -39.08 18.96
CA GLN A 424 -10.72 -38.44 19.59
C GLN A 424 -11.65 -39.51 20.19
N LYS A 425 -11.98 -39.36 21.47
CA LYS A 425 -13.08 -40.07 22.14
C LYS A 425 -14.43 -39.47 21.72
N PRO A 426 -15.51 -40.27 21.61
CA PRO A 426 -16.81 -39.79 21.18
C PRO A 426 -17.49 -38.94 22.26
N ALA A 427 -18.16 -37.88 21.80
CA ALA A 427 -18.93 -36.95 22.61
C ALA A 427 -20.21 -37.59 23.16
N ARG A 428 -20.51 -37.19 24.39
CA ARG A 428 -21.63 -37.61 25.23
C ARG A 428 -22.92 -36.90 24.76
N GLU A 429 -23.95 -37.68 24.50
CA GLU A 429 -25.31 -37.22 24.19
C GLU A 429 -25.88 -36.35 25.32
N LEU A 430 -26.61 -35.29 24.94
CA LEU A 430 -27.44 -34.49 25.83
C LEU A 430 -28.92 -34.58 25.38
N PRO A 431 -29.87 -34.48 26.31
CA PRO A 431 -31.23 -34.98 26.13
C PRO A 431 -32.15 -34.03 25.37
N VAL A 432 -33.08 -34.67 24.65
CA VAL A 432 -34.25 -34.11 23.99
C VAL A 432 -35.18 -33.46 25.02
N GLY A 433 -35.30 -32.13 24.97
CA GLY A 433 -36.31 -31.36 25.69
C GLY A 433 -37.36 -30.85 24.71
N GLY A 434 -38.54 -31.48 24.72
CA GLY A 434 -39.68 -31.05 23.94
C GLY A 434 -40.30 -29.76 24.49
N ASN A 435 -40.75 -28.89 23.59
CA ASN A 435 -41.67 -27.82 23.93
C ASN A 435 -42.75 -27.74 22.85
N THR A 436 -43.91 -28.28 23.19
CA THR A 436 -45.18 -28.12 22.49
C THR A 436 -45.74 -26.73 22.76
N LEU A 437 -46.04 -25.96 21.70
CA LEU A 437 -46.95 -24.82 21.76
C LEU A 437 -48.14 -25.05 20.81
N PRO A 438 -49.36 -24.65 21.21
CA PRO A 438 -50.60 -25.02 20.53
C PRO A 438 -50.94 -24.09 19.36
N GLN A 439 -51.59 -24.69 18.36
CA GLN A 439 -52.23 -24.03 17.23
C GLN A 439 -53.32 -23.06 17.69
N SER A 440 -53.27 -21.80 17.25
CA SER A 440 -54.41 -20.88 17.29
C SER A 440 -55.05 -20.82 15.90
N GLN A 441 -56.32 -21.20 15.85
CA GLN A 441 -57.16 -21.15 14.66
C GLN A 441 -57.67 -19.72 14.42
N ASN A 442 -57.70 -19.32 13.14
CA ASN A 442 -58.47 -18.19 12.63
C ASN A 442 -59.98 -18.40 12.87
N PRO A 443 -60.75 -17.30 12.97
CA PRO A 443 -62.10 -17.28 12.45
C PRO A 443 -62.23 -16.25 11.32
N THR A 444 -62.78 -16.74 10.21
CA THR A 444 -63.37 -15.91 9.15
C THR A 444 -64.82 -15.64 9.53
N GLN A 445 -65.20 -14.36 9.63
CA GLN A 445 -66.45 -13.81 9.12
C GLN A 445 -66.35 -12.29 9.05
#